data_AF-A0A4Y3HWN0-F1
#
_entry.id   AF-A0A4Y3HWN0-F1
#
_cell.length_a   1.000
_cell.length_b   1.000
_cell.length_c   1.000
_cell.angle_alpha   90.00
_cell.angle_beta   90.00
_cell.angle_gamma   90.00
#
_symmetry.space_group_name_H-M   'P 1'
#
loop_
_entity.id
_entity.type
_entity.pdbx_description
1 polymer ?
#
loop_
_entity_poly.entity_id
_entity_poly.type
_entity_poly.pdbx_seq_one_letter_code
_entity_poly.pdbx_strand_id
1 'polypeptide(L)'
;MLTPIIEVCDDMQNIHSPFTGRMIYGQNLDDDKVYEEMTELQSDPSKDPSILFIYDAENFEYSYLSQILLDSIDFDPEEVEVNGEQLLGILGRSDLIAFRQYGNFLLGDCWTVFCPVISE
;
A
#
# COMPACT_ATOMS: atom_id res chain seq x y z
N MET A 1 7.67 17.92 -4.76
CA MET A 1 7.23 17.87 -3.35
C MET A 1 7.37 16.43 -2.90
N LEU A 2 7.74 16.18 -1.65
CA LEU A 2 7.91 14.81 -1.14
C LEU A 2 6.54 14.26 -0.75
N THR A 3 6.16 13.12 -1.32
CA THR A 3 4.99 12.35 -0.89
C THR A 3 5.14 12.05 0.61
N PRO A 4 4.13 12.32 1.45
CA PRO A 4 4.17 11.91 2.85
C PRO A 4 4.27 10.39 2.96
N ILE A 5 5.30 9.92 3.66
CA ILE A 5 5.51 8.51 3.99
C ILE A 5 5.18 8.32 5.47
N ILE A 6 4.22 7.46 5.76
CA ILE A 6 3.86 7.02 7.10
C ILE A 6 4.57 5.69 7.35
N GLU A 7 5.59 5.73 8.19
CA GLU A 7 6.36 4.56 8.57
C GLU A 7 5.71 3.87 9.79
N VAL A 8 5.47 2.57 9.68
CA VAL A 8 4.87 1.73 10.71
C VAL A 8 5.87 0.64 11.11
N CYS A 9 6.34 0.71 12.35
CA CYS A 9 7.33 -0.20 12.93
C CYS A 9 6.74 -0.84 14.18
N ASP A 10 6.02 -1.96 14.06
CA ASP A 10 5.65 -2.70 15.26
C ASP A 10 5.35 -4.18 14.99
N ASP A 11 5.97 -5.03 15.80
CA ASP A 11 5.80 -6.49 15.79
C ASP A 11 4.67 -6.93 16.73
N MET A 12 4.22 -6.04 17.65
CA MET A 12 3.31 -6.41 18.75
C MET A 12 2.24 -5.37 19.11
N GLN A 13 2.06 -4.31 18.32
CA GLN A 13 0.83 -3.51 18.40
C GLN A 13 -0.06 -3.86 17.22
N ASN A 14 -1.32 -4.21 17.52
CA ASN A 14 -2.38 -4.55 16.57
C ASN A 14 -2.61 -3.41 15.57
N ILE A 15 -1.75 -3.27 14.57
CA ILE A 15 -1.86 -2.30 13.50
C ILE A 15 -2.39 -3.02 12.28
N HIS A 16 -3.69 -2.90 12.06
CA HIS A 16 -4.41 -3.62 11.02
C HIS A 16 -4.78 -2.73 9.83
N SER A 17 -4.15 -3.07 8.69
CA SER A 17 -4.43 -2.79 7.28
C SER A 17 -4.50 -1.32 6.82
N PRO A 18 -3.48 -0.81 6.08
CA PRO A 18 -3.61 0.42 5.30
C PRO A 18 -4.51 0.27 4.06
N PHE A 19 -4.78 -0.95 3.59
CA PHE A 19 -5.30 -1.31 2.25
C PHE A 19 -6.76 -0.93 1.91
N THR A 20 -7.42 -0.04 2.66
CA THR A 20 -8.86 0.25 2.40
C THR A 20 -9.25 1.72 2.42
N GLY A 21 -8.34 2.63 2.79
CA GLY A 21 -8.73 3.97 3.25
C GLY A 21 -9.69 3.96 4.46
N ARG A 22 -10.07 2.78 4.97
CA ARG A 22 -10.83 2.56 6.19
C ARG A 22 -9.83 2.15 7.25
N MET A 23 -9.47 3.13 8.04
CA MET A 23 -8.99 2.91 9.38
C MET A 23 -9.95 1.94 10.12
N ILE A 24 -9.62 0.64 10.26
CA ILE A 24 -10.22 -0.25 11.27
C ILE A 24 -9.58 0.10 12.63
N TYR A 25 -9.70 1.37 13.02
CA TYR A 25 -9.08 1.87 14.23
C TYR A 25 -10.08 1.66 15.37
N GLY A 26 -9.70 0.88 16.38
CA GLY A 26 -10.42 0.83 17.66
C GLY A 26 -11.65 -0.06 17.72
N GLN A 27 -11.81 -1.04 16.82
CA GLN A 27 -12.76 -2.13 17.08
C GLN A 27 -12.03 -3.25 17.81
N ASN A 28 -12.51 -3.60 19.01
CA ASN A 28 -12.18 -4.87 19.66
C ASN A 28 -12.82 -5.99 18.81
N LEU A 29 -12.19 -6.31 17.69
CA LEU A 29 -12.50 -7.50 16.93
C LEU A 29 -11.71 -8.65 17.56
N ASP A 30 -12.34 -9.82 17.67
CA ASP A 30 -11.61 -11.05 17.99
C ASP A 30 -10.53 -11.26 16.93
N ASP A 31 -9.33 -11.65 17.38
CA ASP A 31 -8.14 -11.84 16.53
C ASP A 31 -8.48 -12.66 15.27
N ASP A 32 -9.25 -13.75 15.40
CA ASP A 32 -9.66 -14.64 14.30
C ASP A 32 -10.43 -13.90 13.18
N LYS A 33 -11.30 -12.94 13.54
CA LYS A 33 -12.08 -12.17 12.55
C LYS A 33 -11.23 -11.13 11.84
N VAL A 34 -10.26 -10.56 12.55
CA VAL A 34 -9.28 -9.65 11.96
C VAL A 34 -8.45 -10.41 10.91
N TYR A 35 -8.02 -11.63 11.20
CA TYR A 35 -7.30 -12.46 10.23
C TYR A 35 -8.14 -12.84 9.01
N GLU A 36 -9.42 -13.22 9.19
CA GLU A 36 -10.31 -13.53 8.06
C GLU A 36 -10.54 -12.32 7.14
N GLU A 37 -10.90 -11.15 7.68
CA GLU A 37 -11.10 -9.93 6.90
C GLU A 37 -9.80 -9.44 6.25
N MET A 38 -8.66 -9.59 6.94
CA MET A 38 -7.36 -9.32 6.36
C MET A 38 -7.02 -10.27 5.21
N THR A 39 -7.34 -11.55 5.33
CA THR A 39 -7.09 -12.56 4.29
C THR A 39 -7.95 -12.28 3.05
N GLU A 40 -9.22 -11.91 3.23
CA GLU A 40 -10.10 -11.54 2.12
C GLU A 40 -9.66 -10.23 1.43
N LEU A 41 -9.14 -9.26 2.19
CA LEU A 41 -8.65 -7.99 1.64
C LEU A 41 -7.25 -8.12 0.99
N GLN A 42 -6.37 -8.94 1.55
CA GLN A 42 -5.07 -9.29 0.92
C GLN A 42 -5.26 -10.06 -0.38
N SER A 43 -6.37 -10.78 -0.54
CA SER A 43 -6.58 -11.63 -1.71
C SER A 43 -6.78 -10.87 -3.03
N ASP A 44 -7.19 -9.58 -2.98
CA ASP A 44 -7.45 -8.80 -4.20
C ASP A 44 -7.42 -7.26 -3.95
N PRO A 45 -6.23 -6.64 -4.03
CA PRO A 45 -6.07 -5.18 -3.92
C PRO A 45 -6.85 -4.37 -4.96
N SER A 46 -7.27 -4.97 -6.08
CA SER A 46 -8.01 -4.27 -7.15
C SER A 46 -9.41 -3.81 -6.73
N LYS A 47 -9.91 -4.29 -5.60
CA LYS A 47 -11.22 -3.91 -5.05
C LYS A 47 -11.25 -2.51 -4.42
N ASP A 48 -10.09 -1.97 -4.02
CA ASP A 48 -9.99 -0.59 -3.53
C ASP A 48 -9.37 0.32 -4.61
N PRO A 49 -10.16 1.17 -5.29
CA PRO A 49 -9.66 2.04 -6.36
C PRO A 49 -8.72 3.15 -5.86
N SER A 50 -8.59 3.35 -4.54
CA SER A 50 -7.64 4.31 -3.97
C SER A 50 -6.21 3.78 -3.95
N ILE A 51 -6.00 2.46 -4.03
CA ILE A 51 -4.66 1.86 -4.07
C ILE A 51 -4.07 2.05 -5.47
N LEU A 52 -2.88 2.66 -5.54
CA LEU A 52 -2.12 2.77 -6.78
C LEU A 52 -1.15 1.60 -6.95
N PHE A 53 -0.41 1.23 -5.90
CA PHE A 53 0.49 0.09 -5.96
C PHE A 53 0.84 -0.46 -4.58
N ILE A 54 1.27 -1.73 -4.58
CA ILE A 54 1.87 -2.42 -3.45
C ILE A 54 3.25 -2.91 -3.90
N TYR A 55 4.28 -2.56 -3.14
CA TYR A 55 5.67 -2.93 -3.42
C TYR A 55 6.26 -3.69 -2.22
N ASP A 56 6.69 -4.92 -2.46
CA ASP A 56 7.43 -5.76 -1.54
C ASP A 56 8.91 -5.41 -1.65
N ALA A 57 9.43 -4.68 -0.66
CA ALA A 57 10.81 -4.24 -0.64
C ALA A 57 11.79 -5.33 -0.18
N GLU A 58 11.31 -6.45 0.39
CA GLU A 58 12.16 -7.60 0.71
C GLU A 58 12.50 -8.39 -0.55
N ASN A 59 11.49 -8.59 -1.40
CA ASN A 59 11.60 -9.35 -2.66
C ASN A 59 11.87 -8.46 -3.87
N PHE A 60 11.87 -7.14 -3.70
CA PHE A 60 12.08 -6.13 -4.75
C PHE A 60 11.05 -6.21 -5.88
N GLU A 61 9.80 -6.57 -5.57
CA GLU A 61 8.76 -6.81 -6.56
C GLU A 61 7.47 -6.06 -6.27
N TYR A 62 6.72 -5.73 -7.32
CA TYR A 62 5.37 -5.19 -7.15
C TYR A 62 4.38 -6.35 -7.00
N SER A 63 3.74 -6.44 -5.83
CA SER A 63 2.62 -7.38 -5.63
C SER A 63 1.34 -6.88 -6.30
N TYR A 64 1.25 -5.57 -6.56
CA TYR A 64 0.12 -4.96 -7.27
C TYR A 64 0.50 -3.61 -7.90
N LEU A 65 0.06 -3.39 -9.14
CA LEU A 65 0.08 -2.09 -9.83
C LEU A 65 -1.33 -1.83 -10.38
N SER A 66 -1.92 -0.68 -10.06
CA SER A 66 -3.25 -0.34 -10.56
C SER A 66 -3.21 0.10 -12.02
N GLN A 67 -4.24 -0.23 -12.78
CA GLN A 67 -4.31 0.19 -14.18
C GLN A 67 -4.30 1.72 -14.34
N ILE A 68 -4.93 2.45 -13.40
CA ILE A 68 -4.96 3.92 -13.40
C ILE A 68 -3.54 4.49 -13.28
N LEU A 69 -2.68 3.86 -12.47
CA LEU A 69 -1.28 4.22 -12.36
C LEU A 69 -0.56 3.96 -13.69
N LEU A 70 -0.69 2.76 -14.26
CA LEU A 70 -0.05 2.38 -15.52
C LEU A 70 -0.46 3.31 -16.67
N ASP A 71 -1.74 3.69 -16.73
CA ASP A 71 -2.26 4.63 -17.74
C ASP A 71 -1.72 6.07 -17.57
N SER A 72 -1.18 6.39 -16.39
CA SER A 72 -0.69 7.74 -16.04
C SER A 72 0.81 7.94 -16.26
N ILE A 73 1.56 6.87 -16.54
CA ILE A 73 3.02 6.88 -16.72
C ILE A 73 3.38 6.41 -18.13
N ASP A 74 4.49 6.94 -18.68
CA ASP A 74 4.92 6.66 -20.07
C ASP A 74 5.91 5.49 -20.16
N PHE A 75 5.88 4.58 -19.18
CA PHE A 75 6.72 3.38 -19.14
C PHE A 75 6.06 2.30 -18.28
N ASP A 76 6.51 1.06 -18.47
CA ASP A 76 6.08 -0.08 -17.66
C ASP A 76 7.05 -0.30 -16.48
N PRO A 77 6.60 -0.16 -15.22
CA PRO A 77 7.41 -0.45 -14.03
C PRO A 77 7.79 -1.93 -13.89
N GLU A 78 7.19 -2.84 -14.64
CA GLU A 78 7.59 -4.26 -14.68
C GLU A 78 8.75 -4.50 -15.67
N GLU A 79 8.86 -3.68 -16.73
CA GLU A 79 9.97 -3.76 -17.69
C GLU A 79 11.19 -2.94 -17.25
N VAL A 80 10.96 -1.90 -16.45
CA VAL A 80 12.00 -1.01 -15.92
C VAL A 80 12.11 -1.23 -14.42
N GLU A 81 13.28 -1.67 -13.95
CA GLU A 81 13.55 -1.85 -12.51
C GLU A 81 13.47 -0.49 -11.77
N VAL A 82 12.30 -0.21 -11.20
CA VAL A 82 12.00 0.99 -10.40
C VAL A 82 11.41 0.55 -9.08
N ASN A 83 12.08 0.86 -7.96
CA ASN A 83 11.53 0.55 -6.63
C ASN A 83 10.40 1.52 -6.23
N GLY A 84 9.65 1.20 -5.18
CA GLY A 84 8.50 2.00 -4.76
C GLY A 84 8.82 3.48 -4.46
N GLU A 85 9.97 3.77 -3.84
CA GLU A 85 10.40 5.14 -3.57
C GLU A 85 10.74 5.92 -4.86
N GLN A 86 11.41 5.27 -5.82
CA GLN A 86 11.70 5.84 -7.12
C GLN A 86 10.42 6.10 -7.91
N LEU A 87 9.45 5.18 -7.89
CA LEU A 87 8.17 5.36 -8.57
C LEU A 87 7.38 6.52 -7.95
N LEU A 88 7.35 6.65 -6.62
CA LEU A 88 6.79 7.83 -5.94
C LEU A 88 7.45 9.13 -6.40
N GLY A 89 8.78 9.14 -6.52
CA GLY A 89 9.54 10.29 -7.01
C GLY A 89 9.18 10.66 -8.45
N ILE A 90 9.00 9.67 -9.32
CA ILE A 90 8.60 9.85 -10.73
C ILE A 90 7.19 10.42 -10.83
N LEU A 91 6.24 9.91 -10.04
CA LEU A 91 4.87 10.42 -10.03
C LEU A 91 4.82 11.90 -9.65
N GLY A 92 5.67 12.35 -8.72
CA GLY A 92 5.81 13.77 -8.37
C GLY A 92 4.54 14.41 -7.81
N ARG A 93 3.59 13.57 -7.35
CA ARG A 93 2.26 13.94 -6.91
C ARG A 93 2.23 14.20 -5.40
N SER A 94 1.70 15.37 -5.02
CA SER A 94 1.60 15.80 -3.62
C SER A 94 0.36 15.28 -2.89
N ASP A 95 -0.60 14.74 -3.64
CA ASP A 95 -1.86 14.21 -3.12
C ASP A 95 -1.74 12.74 -2.72
N LEU A 96 -0.62 12.08 -2.99
CA LEU A 96 -0.41 10.69 -2.62
C LEU A 96 -0.14 10.53 -1.12
N ILE A 97 -0.50 9.37 -0.58
CA ILE A 97 -0.10 8.93 0.76
C ILE A 97 0.59 7.58 0.61
N ALA A 98 1.82 7.48 1.11
CA ALA A 98 2.55 6.22 1.13
C ALA A 98 2.59 5.69 2.56
N PHE A 99 2.28 4.41 2.74
CA PHE A 99 2.48 3.68 3.98
C PHE A 99 3.61 2.69 3.77
N ARG A 100 4.61 2.71 4.64
CA ARG A 100 5.66 1.70 4.69
C ARG A 100 5.55 0.93 5.99
N GLN A 101 5.28 -0.36 5.89
CA GLN A 101 5.34 -1.28 7.00
C GLN A 101 6.71 -1.94 6.97
N TYR A 102 7.48 -1.85 8.04
CA TYR A 102 8.80 -2.46 8.11
C TYR A 102 8.98 -3.17 9.46
N GLY A 103 9.70 -4.31 9.43
CA GLY A 103 9.88 -5.17 10.59
C GLY A 103 8.74 -6.15 10.87
N ASN A 104 7.63 -6.08 10.13
CA ASN A 104 6.48 -6.94 10.36
C ASN A 104 6.79 -8.42 10.03
N PHE A 105 6.59 -9.35 10.97
CA PHE A 105 6.85 -10.78 10.74
C PHE A 105 6.01 -11.43 9.63
N LEU A 106 4.79 -10.92 9.38
CA LEU A 106 3.87 -11.48 8.39
C LEU A 106 4.00 -10.83 7.01
N LEU A 107 4.28 -9.54 6.96
CA LEU A 107 4.27 -8.72 5.74
C LEU A 107 5.67 -8.27 5.27
N GLY A 108 6.70 -8.40 6.12
CA GLY A 108 8.05 -7.92 5.79
C GLY A 108 8.15 -6.39 5.71
N ASP A 109 9.03 -5.91 4.84
CA ASP A 109 9.12 -4.50 4.39
C ASP A 109 8.21 -4.29 3.17
N CYS A 110 7.03 -3.74 3.39
CA CYS A 110 6.00 -3.55 2.37
C CYS A 110 5.55 -2.10 2.28
N TRP A 111 5.40 -1.62 1.05
CA TRP A 111 4.93 -0.29 0.72
C TRP A 111 3.54 -0.37 0.10
N THR A 112 2.61 0.44 0.57
CA THR A 112 1.30 0.63 -0.04
C THR A 112 1.07 2.11 -0.32
N VAL A 113 0.75 2.44 -1.56
CA VAL A 113 0.57 3.82 -1.99
C VAL A 113 -0.85 4.08 -2.43
N PHE A 114 -1.42 5.16 -1.90
CA PHE A 114 -2.79 5.57 -2.11
C PHE A 114 -2.87 6.90 -2.85
N CYS A 115 -3.88 7.02 -3.70
CA CYS A 115 -4.41 8.27 -4.19
C CYS A 115 -5.77 8.52 -3.52
N PRO A 116 -5.94 9.59 -2.72
CA PRO A 116 -7.24 9.96 -2.20
C PRO A 116 -8.24 10.10 -3.36
N VAL A 117 -9.30 9.30 -3.33
CA VAL A 117 -10.44 9.51 -4.23
C VAL A 117 -11.19 10.71 -3.68
N ILE A 118 -10.94 11.90 -4.23
CA ILE A 118 -11.74 13.07 -3.92
C ILE A 118 -13.09 12.88 -4.63
N SER A 119 -14.11 12.44 -3.88
CA SER A 119 -15.47 12.45 -4.39
C SER A 119 -15.94 13.90 -4.54
N GLU A 120 -16.35 14.28 -5.75
CA GLU A 120 -17.09 15.53 -6.02
C GLU A 120 -18.44 15.57 -5.30
#